data_AF-A0A969A0X0-F1
#
_entry.id   AF-A0A969A0X0-F1
#
_cell.length_a   1.000
_cell.length_b   1.000
_cell.length_c   1.000
_cell.angle_alpha   90.00
_cell.angle_beta   90.00
_cell.angle_gamma   90.00
#
_symmetry.space_group_name_H-M   'P 1'
#
loop_
_entity.id
_entity.type
_entity.pdbx_description
1 polymer ?
#
loop_
_entity_poly.entity_id
_entity_poly.type
_entity_poly.pdbx_seq_one_letter_code
_entity_poly.pdbx_strand_id
1 'polypeptide(L)'
;MFTPTHTMVSRSRKIPVRLARGKQRFLIFTEQEWAQKQKPAFEMHPKLGFFCRGVQVLGYRLEPCAVQASGSEALASPASA
;
A
#
# COMPACT_ATOMS: atom_id res chain seq x y z
N MET A 1 -18.23 -0.20 -4.58
CA MET A 1 -17.28 0.07 -5.67
C MET A 1 -15.86 -0.08 -5.13
N PHE A 2 -14.95 -0.70 -5.91
CA PHE A 2 -13.53 -0.79 -5.55
C PHE A 2 -12.84 0.51 -5.96
N THR A 3 -12.06 1.09 -5.06
CA THR A 3 -11.28 2.30 -5.32
C THR A 3 -9.83 2.00 -4.95
N PRO A 4 -8.95 1.79 -5.95
CA PRO A 4 -7.55 1.51 -5.68
C PRO A 4 -6.87 2.75 -5.10
N THR A 5 -6.10 2.55 -4.03
CA THR A 5 -5.31 3.65 -3.44
C THR A 5 -3.85 3.53 -3.83
N HIS A 6 -3.37 2.32 -4.11
CA HIS A 6 -2.00 2.02 -4.47
C HIS A 6 -1.95 1.00 -5.59
N THR A 7 -0.79 0.89 -6.23
CA THR A 7 -0.43 -0.20 -7.12
C THR A 7 0.64 -1.04 -6.42
N MET A 8 0.35 -2.33 -6.25
CA MET A 8 1.34 -3.30 -5.80
C MET A 8 2.19 -3.72 -7.00
N VAL A 9 3.48 -3.41 -6.94
CA VAL A 9 4.44 -3.65 -8.02
C VAL A 9 5.37 -4.78 -7.61
N SER A 10 5.48 -5.76 -8.49
CA SER A 10 6.47 -6.84 -8.45
C SER A 10 7.33 -6.78 -9.71
N ARG A 11 8.32 -7.67 -9.83
CA ARG A 11 9.18 -7.75 -11.03
C ARG A 11 8.39 -7.96 -12.32
N SER A 12 7.28 -8.70 -12.26
CA SER A 12 6.56 -9.15 -13.46
C SER A 12 5.16 -8.56 -13.59
N ARG A 13 4.63 -7.94 -12.53
CA ARG A 13 3.22 -7.52 -12.46
C ARG A 13 3.05 -6.22 -11.69
N LYS A 14 2.11 -5.39 -12.15
CA LYS A 14 1.58 -4.22 -11.46
C LYS A 14 0.09 -4.46 -11.23
N ILE A 15 -0.34 -4.43 -9.98
CA ILE A 15 -1.71 -4.79 -9.60
C ILE A 15 -2.32 -3.64 -8.80
N PRO A 16 -3.44 -3.04 -9.22
CA PRO A 16 -4.13 -2.04 -8.43
C PRO A 16 -4.69 -2.67 -7.16
N VAL A 17 -4.43 -2.04 -6.03
CA VAL A 17 -4.79 -2.52 -4.70
C VAL A 17 -5.37 -1.40 -3.85
N ARG A 18 -6.19 -1.77 -2.89
CA ARG A 18 -6.69 -0.89 -1.85
C ARG A 18 -5.98 -1.23 -0.54
N LEU A 19 -5.23 -0.27 -0.01
CA LEU A 19 -4.69 -0.37 1.34
C LEU A 19 -5.76 -0.03 2.38
N ALA A 20 -5.87 -0.87 3.41
CA ALA A 20 -6.62 -0.57 4.62
C ALA A 20 -5.70 -0.63 5.84
N ARG A 21 -5.88 0.30 6.78
CA ARG A 21 -5.09 0.35 8.01
C ARG A 21 -5.59 -0.71 8.99
N GLY A 22 -4.76 -1.70 9.29
CA GLY A 22 -4.95 -2.62 10.42
C GLY A 22 -4.31 -2.07 11.70
N LYS A 23 -4.29 -2.88 12.77
CA LYS A 23 -3.73 -2.48 14.08
C LYS A 23 -2.22 -2.20 14.05
N GLN A 24 -1.43 -3.05 13.39
CA GLN A 24 0.04 -2.94 13.32
C GLN A 24 0.60 -3.08 11.90
N ARG A 25 -0.28 -3.33 10.93
CA ARG A 25 0.06 -3.64 9.54
C ARG A 25 -1.00 -3.07 8.62
N PHE A 26 -0.62 -2.86 7.38
CA PHE A 26 -1.55 -2.54 6.32
C PHE A 26 -2.04 -3.81 5.66
N LEU A 27 -3.34 -3.88 5.45
CA LEU A 27 -3.99 -4.94 4.71
C LEU A 27 -4.08 -4.51 3.25
N ILE A 28 -3.65 -5.39 2.33
CA ILE A 28 -3.62 -5.11 0.89
C ILE A 28 -4.74 -5.90 0.23
N PHE A 29 -5.79 -5.21 -0.22
CA PHE A 29 -6.90 -5.84 -0.90
C PHE A 29 -6.78 -5.66 -2.41
N THR A 30 -6.85 -6.77 -3.14
CA THR A 30 -7.15 -6.75 -4.58
C THR A 30 -8.64 -6.44 -4.80
N GLU A 31 -8.99 -6.07 -6.04
CA GLU A 31 -10.39 -5.85 -6.41
C GLU A 31 -11.27 -7.06 -6.12
N GLN A 32 -10.78 -8.26 -6.46
CA GLN A 32 -11.50 -9.50 -6.24
C GLN A 32 -11.74 -9.80 -4.76
N GLU A 33 -10.71 -9.65 -3.92
CA GLU A 33 -10.84 -9.87 -2.47
C GLU A 33 -11.82 -8.88 -1.84
N TRP A 34 -11.79 -7.62 -2.30
CA TRP A 34 -12.71 -6.58 -1.84
C TRP A 34 -14.15 -6.87 -2.25
N ALA A 35 -14.37 -7.26 -3.51
CA ALA A 35 -15.69 -7.59 -4.04
C ALA A 35 -16.31 -8.79 -3.31
N GLN A 36 -15.50 -9.79 -2.96
CA GLN A 36 -15.94 -11.01 -2.30
C GLN A 36 -15.93 -10.93 -0.76
N LYS A 37 -15.57 -9.77 -0.18
CA LYS A 37 -15.41 -9.58 1.28
C LYS A 37 -14.49 -10.63 1.93
N GLN A 38 -13.49 -11.09 1.18
CA GLN A 38 -12.53 -12.08 1.65
C GLN A 38 -11.43 -11.42 2.48
N LYS A 39 -10.76 -12.24 3.31
CA LYS A 39 -9.53 -11.80 3.97
C LYS A 39 -8.44 -11.57 2.91
N PRO A 40 -7.71 -10.45 2.99
CA PRO A 40 -6.64 -10.16 2.05
C PRO A 40 -5.50 -11.16 2.27
N ALA A 41 -4.95 -11.68 1.18
CA ALA A 41 -3.79 -12.55 1.22
C ALA A 41 -2.52 -11.77 1.56
N PHE A 42 -2.43 -10.51 1.14
CA PHE A 42 -1.24 -9.68 1.30
C PHE A 42 -1.35 -8.68 2.43
N GLU A 43 -0.24 -8.52 3.14
CA GLU A 43 -0.11 -7.63 4.28
C GLU A 43 1.24 -6.91 4.20
N MET A 44 1.29 -5.65 4.61
CA MET A 44 2.51 -4.86 4.63
C MET A 44 2.77 -4.34 6.04
N HIS A 45 3.91 -4.71 6.58
CA HIS A 45 4.40 -4.32 7.88
C HIS A 45 5.47 -3.23 7.70
N PRO A 46 5.33 -2.03 8.29
CA PRO A 46 6.24 -0.89 8.03
C PRO A 46 7.72 -1.19 8.27
N LYS A 47 8.01 -2.04 9.25
CA LYS A 47 9.38 -2.40 9.63
C LYS A 47 9.84 -3.77 9.11
N LEU A 48 8.90 -4.62 8.68
CA LEU A 48 9.19 -6.01 8.30
C LEU A 48 8.99 -6.28 6.79
N GLY A 49 8.34 -5.38 6.07
CA GLY A 49 8.07 -5.54 4.63
C GLY A 49 6.76 -6.29 4.34
N PHE A 50 6.74 -7.03 3.23
CA PHE A 50 5.53 -7.66 2.71
C PHE A 50 5.38 -9.11 3.17
N PHE A 51 4.15 -9.51 3.39
CA PHE A 51 3.77 -10.86 3.77
C PHE A 51 2.61 -11.33 2.89
N CYS A 52 2.63 -12.60 2.49
CA CYS A 52 1.54 -13.28 1.83
C CYS A 52 1.13 -14.48 2.68
N ARG A 53 -0.09 -14.47 3.22
CA ARG A 53 -0.62 -15.52 4.11
C ARG A 53 0.33 -15.90 5.25
N GLY A 54 0.99 -14.90 5.84
CA GLY A 54 1.93 -15.08 6.96
C GLY A 54 3.38 -15.39 6.55
N VAL A 55 3.68 -15.60 5.26
CA VAL A 55 5.05 -15.80 4.77
C VAL A 55 5.62 -14.50 4.25
N GLN A 56 6.83 -14.12 4.68
CA GLN A 56 7.49 -12.91 4.19
C GLN A 56 7.86 -13.06 2.71
N VAL A 57 7.52 -12.06 1.91
CA VAL A 57 7.80 -12.04 0.47
C VAL A 57 8.61 -10.80 0.09
N LEU A 58 9.52 -10.97 -0.86
CA LEU A 58 10.45 -9.94 -1.31
C LEU A 58 10.15 -9.50 -2.74
N GLY A 59 10.69 -8.33 -3.11
CA GLY A 59 10.54 -7.81 -4.48
C GLY A 59 9.17 -7.21 -4.79
N TYR A 60 8.35 -6.99 -3.75
CA TYR A 60 7.10 -6.24 -3.83
C TYR A 60 7.31 -4.83 -3.27
N ARG A 61 6.68 -3.84 -3.90
CA ARG A 61 6.59 -2.47 -3.38
C ARG A 61 5.19 -1.91 -3.64
N LEU A 62 4.79 -0.92 -2.86
CA LEU A 62 3.56 -0.17 -3.06
C LEU A 62 3.91 1.19 -3.65
N GLU A 63 3.28 1.51 -4.77
CA GLU A 63 3.35 2.84 -5.38
C GLU A 63 1.97 3.49 -5.19
N PRO A 64 1.86 4.71 -4.66
CA PRO A 64 0.58 5.39 -4.57
C PRO A 64 -0.03 5.55 -5.97
N CYS A 65 -1.32 5.24 -6.13
CA CYS A 65 -2.01 5.64 -7.35
C CYS A 65 -2.07 7.17 -7.34
N ALA A 66 -1.71 7.82 -8.44
CA ALA A 66 -1.73 9.27 -8.57
C ALA A 66 -3.17 9.81 -8.45
N VAL A 67 -3.67 9.90 -7.22
CA VAL A 67 -4.70 10.86 -6.82
C VAL A 67 -3.88 12.04 -6.34
N GLN A 68 -3.93 13.14 -7.10
CA GLN A 68 -3.19 14.39 -6.88
C GLN A 68 -2.84 14.57 -5.40
N ALA A 69 -1.58 14.33 -5.06
CA ALA A 69 -1.03 14.62 -3.75
C ALA A 69 -0.91 16.13 -3.61
N SER A 70 -2.05 16.80 -3.43
CA SER A 70 -2.06 18.17 -2.93
C SER A 70 -1.66 18.13 -1.45
N GLY A 71 -0.44 18.55 -1.16
CA GLY A 71 -0.07 19.07 0.16
C GLY A 71 0.59 18.07 1.12
N SER A 72 1.90 17.92 1.00
CA SER A 72 2.80 18.09 2.15
C SER A 72 4.20 18.30 1.63
N GLU A 73 4.39 19.49 1.10
CA GLU A 73 5.70 20.12 1.04
C GLU A 73 6.15 20.23 2.50
N ALA A 74 7.11 19.38 2.87
CA ALA A 74 7.83 19.50 4.11
C ALA A 74 8.56 20.85 4.08
N LEU A 75 7.92 21.88 4.64
CA LEU A 75 8.52 23.15 4.97
C LEU A 75 9.50 22.91 6.13
N ALA A 76 10.63 22.27 5.82
CA ALA A 76 11.81 22.27 6.67
C ALA A 76 12.51 23.63 6.46
N SER A 77 12.30 24.50 7.45
CA SER A 77 12.98 25.76 7.74
C SER A 77 14.52 25.69 7.57
N PRO A 78 15.26 26.81 7.42
CA PRO A 78 15.49 27.66 8.58
C PRO A 78 15.41 29.18 8.33
N ALA A 79 15.00 29.87 9.38
CA ALA A 79 15.20 31.30 9.58
C ALA A 79 16.70 31.67 9.56
N SER A 80 17.04 32.79 8.91
CA SER A 80 18.02 33.79 9.38
C SER A 80 18.21 34.88 8.32
N ALA A 81 17.82 36.11 8.66
CA ALA A 81 18.44 37.36 8.24
C ALA A 81 18.07 38.44 9.27
#